data_AF-A0A8T4UNF6-F1
#
_entry.id   AF-A0A8T4UNF6-F1
#
_cell.length_a   1.000
_cell.length_b   1.000
_cell.length_c   1.000
_cell.angle_alpha   90.00
_cell.angle_beta   90.00
_cell.angle_gamma   90.00
#
_symmetry.space_group_name_H-M   'P 1'
#
loop_
_entity.id
_entity.type
_entity.pdbx_description
1 polymer ?
#
loop_
_entity_poly.entity_id
_entity_poly.type
_entity_poly.pdbx_seq_one_letter_code
_entity_poly.pdbx_strand_id
1 'polypeptide(L)'
;MEIYPKLKHKPELYAFSVWTLISFKNDYPQMLVDISKTFSIKMKALQEFPSQRFNAIYPLIILILYRSIKDGLKIGKLFGESFIRIK
;
A
#
# COMPACT_ATOMS: atom_id res chain seq x y z
N MET A 1 -10.69 15.12 -2.58
CA MET A 1 -11.61 14.34 -3.48
C MET A 1 -12.36 15.24 -4.48
N GLU A 2 -11.90 16.46 -4.73
CA GLU A 2 -12.67 17.48 -5.49
C GLU A 2 -12.81 17.20 -6.99
N ILE A 3 -11.96 16.33 -7.54
CA ILE A 3 -11.96 15.95 -8.95
C ILE A 3 -12.97 14.83 -9.23
N TYR A 4 -13.19 13.91 -8.28
CA TYR A 4 -14.03 12.72 -8.49
C TYR A 4 -15.48 13.05 -8.91
N PRO A 5 -16.18 14.03 -8.30
CA PRO A 5 -17.53 14.41 -8.73
C PRO A 5 -17.61 14.98 -10.14
N LYS A 6 -16.50 15.50 -10.68
CA LYS A 6 -16.42 16.15 -11.99
C LYS A 6 -16.17 15.17 -13.14
N LEU A 7 -15.91 13.89 -12.83
CA LEU A 7 -15.62 12.88 -13.86
C LEU A 7 -16.91 12.40 -14.54
N LYS A 8 -16.90 12.35 -15.87
CA LYS A 8 -18.00 11.80 -16.68
C LYS A 8 -18.23 10.31 -16.43
N HIS A 9 -17.17 9.56 -16.10
CA HIS A 9 -17.23 8.16 -15.69
C HIS A 9 -16.58 8.04 -14.32
N LYS A 10 -17.29 7.44 -13.36
CA LYS A 10 -16.82 7.30 -11.98
C LYS A 10 -16.06 5.99 -11.84
N PRO A 11 -14.72 6.00 -11.78
CA PRO A 11 -13.97 4.78 -11.54
C PRO A 11 -14.15 4.30 -10.10
N GLU A 12 -13.77 3.05 -9.86
CA GLU A 12 -13.58 2.57 -8.49
C GLU A 12 -12.41 3.32 -7.85
N LEU A 13 -12.62 3.79 -6.62
CA LEU A 13 -11.62 4.55 -5.89
C LEU A 13 -11.05 3.70 -4.77
N TYR A 14 -9.73 3.53 -4.81
CA TYR A 14 -8.98 2.78 -3.82
C TYR A 14 -8.01 3.69 -3.08
N ALA A 15 -7.88 3.51 -1.77
CA ALA A 15 -6.80 4.08 -0.98
C ALA A 15 -5.81 3.03 -0.55
N PHE A 16 -4.55 3.42 -0.53
CA PHE A 16 -3.47 2.67 0.10
C PHE A 16 -2.96 3.45 1.29
N SER A 17 -2.52 2.72 2.31
CA SER A 17 -1.90 3.32 3.48
C SER A 17 -0.38 3.39 3.30
N VAL A 18 0.19 4.58 3.55
CA VAL A 18 1.64 4.82 3.53
C VAL A 18 2.25 4.73 4.94
N TRP A 19 1.58 5.33 5.93
CA TRP A 19 2.12 5.55 7.29
C TRP A 19 1.33 4.89 8.41
N THR A 20 0.29 4.12 8.10
CA THR A 20 -0.61 3.61 9.14
C THR A 20 0.06 2.45 9.87
N LEU A 21 0.61 2.74 11.05
CA LEU A 21 1.23 1.77 11.96
C LEU A 21 0.23 0.75 12.51
N ILE A 22 -1.04 1.15 12.66
CA ILE A 22 -2.12 0.33 13.22
C ILE A 22 -3.33 0.46 12.31
N SER A 23 -3.71 -0.60 11.62
CA SER A 23 -4.99 -0.66 10.94
C SER A 23 -6.08 -0.78 11.99
N PHE A 24 -6.86 0.28 12.20
CA PHE A 24 -8.16 0.12 12.85
C PHE A 24 -8.97 -0.90 12.05
N LYS A 25 -9.61 -1.85 12.73
CA LYS A 25 -10.53 -2.79 12.08
C LYS A 25 -11.55 -1.97 11.32
N ASN A 26 -11.55 -2.12 10.01
CA ASN A 26 -12.47 -1.42 9.15
C ASN A 26 -13.18 -2.44 8.28
N ASP A 27 -14.51 -2.37 8.26
CA ASP A 27 -15.36 -3.29 7.51
C ASP A 27 -15.44 -2.93 6.02
N TYR A 28 -14.57 -2.02 5.57
CA TYR A 28 -14.49 -1.64 4.16
C TYR A 28 -13.89 -2.78 3.33
N PRO A 29 -14.43 -3.05 2.13
CA PRO A 29 -13.90 -4.09 1.26
C PRO A 29 -12.46 -3.75 0.85
N GLN A 30 -11.60 -4.77 0.87
CA GLN A 30 -10.19 -4.66 0.56
C GLN A 30 -9.85 -5.45 -0.70
N MET A 31 -9.08 -4.83 -1.59
CA MET A 31 -8.42 -5.49 -2.70
C MET A 31 -6.99 -5.82 -2.29
N LEU A 32 -6.60 -7.08 -2.47
CA LEU A 32 -5.24 -7.56 -2.25
C LEU A 32 -4.59 -7.85 -3.59
N VAL A 33 -3.42 -7.25 -3.82
CA VAL A 33 -2.67 -7.39 -5.07
C VAL A 33 -1.37 -8.13 -4.80
N ASP A 34 -1.08 -9.16 -5.60
CA ASP A 34 0.22 -9.85 -5.57
C ASP A 34 1.32 -8.93 -6.11
N ILE A 35 2.27 -8.58 -5.25
CA ILE A 35 3.43 -7.76 -5.61
C ILE A 35 4.73 -8.56 -5.55
N SER A 36 4.67 -9.89 -5.47
CA SER A 36 5.86 -10.72 -5.24
C SER A 36 6.94 -10.55 -6.31
N LYS A 37 6.53 -10.35 -7.57
CA LYS A 37 7.45 -10.14 -8.71
C LYS A 37 8.00 -8.71 -8.80
N THR A 38 7.31 -7.74 -8.20
CA THR A 38 7.61 -6.29 -8.32
C THR A 38 8.08 -5.67 -7.02
N PHE A 39 8.16 -6.43 -5.93
CA PHE A 39 8.58 -5.94 -4.62
C PHE A 39 9.98 -5.32 -4.64
N SER A 40 10.89 -5.87 -5.44
CA SER A 40 12.24 -5.30 -5.62
C SER A 40 12.20 -3.90 -6.24
N ILE A 41 11.27 -3.63 -7.16
CA ILE A 41 11.06 -2.32 -7.77
C ILE A 41 10.57 -1.33 -6.72
N LYS A 42 9.65 -1.76 -5.84
CA LYS A 42 9.17 -0.94 -4.70
C LYS A 42 10.32 -0.52 -3.79
N MET A 43 11.23 -1.45 -3.47
CA MET A 43 12.40 -1.14 -2.62
C MET A 43 13.38 -0.18 -3.30
N LYS A 44 13.63 -0.35 -4.60
CA LYS A 44 14.43 0.60 -5.38
C LYS A 44 13.80 1.99 -5.42
N ALA A 45 12.49 2.07 -5.68
CA ALA A 45 11.76 3.34 -5.71
C ALA A 45 11.82 4.09 -4.37
N LEU A 46 11.83 3.40 -3.23
CA LEU A 46 12.02 4.03 -1.93
C LEU A 46 13.41 4.65 -1.79
N GLN A 47 14.46 4.05 -2.36
CA GLN A 47 15.82 4.57 -2.26
C GLN A 47 16.05 5.87 -3.04
N GLU A 48 15.18 6.18 -3.99
CA GLU A 48 15.19 7.41 -4.81
C GLU A 48 14.79 8.68 -4.03
N PHE A 49 14.35 8.55 -2.76
CA PHE A 49 14.01 9.70 -1.90
C PHE A 49 15.11 9.96 -0.85
N PRO A 50 16.24 10.61 -1.22
CA PRO A 50 17.41 10.76 -0.35
C PRO A 50 17.11 11.53 0.93
N SER A 51 16.29 12.58 0.86
CA SER A 51 15.90 13.41 2.02
C SER A 51 15.05 12.65 3.05
N GLN A 52 14.43 11.53 2.66
CA GLN A 52 13.53 10.74 3.50
C GLN A 52 14.21 9.47 4.05
N ARG A 53 15.48 9.19 3.69
CA ARG A 53 16.14 7.92 4.02
C ARG A 53 16.16 7.62 5.52
N PHE A 54 16.68 8.55 6.32
CA PHE A 54 16.90 8.32 7.76
C PHE A 54 15.63 8.51 8.60
N ASN A 55 14.84 9.52 8.30
CA ASN A 55 13.70 9.91 9.15
C ASN A 55 12.42 9.13 8.83
N ALA A 56 12.34 8.56 7.63
CA ALA A 56 11.10 8.04 7.07
C ALA A 56 11.27 6.60 6.59
N ILE A 57 12.19 6.35 5.66
CA ILE A 57 12.31 5.05 5.00
C ILE A 57 12.89 3.97 5.92
N TYR A 58 14.01 4.25 6.62
CA TYR A 58 14.66 3.24 7.46
C TYR A 58 13.78 2.74 8.61
N PRO A 59 13.08 3.62 9.37
CA PRO A 59 12.14 3.15 10.40
C PRO A 59 10.97 2.37 9.80
N LEU A 60 10.49 2.76 8.62
CA LEU A 60 9.33 2.13 7.99
C LEU A 60 9.64 0.84 7.25
N ILE A 61 10.88 0.57 6.84
CA ILE A 61 11.17 -0.55 5.94
C ILE A 61 10.75 -1.89 6.55
N ILE A 62 10.95 -2.05 7.86
CA ILE A 62 10.52 -3.22 8.64
C ILE A 62 9.00 -3.33 8.62
N LEU A 63 8.27 -2.21 8.81
CA LEU A 63 6.82 -2.19 8.77
C LEU A 63 6.28 -2.54 7.37
N ILE A 64 6.90 -1.98 6.32
CA ILE A 64 6.53 -2.23 4.92
C ILE A 64 6.73 -3.70 4.58
N LEU A 65 7.86 -4.30 4.98
CA LEU A 65 8.14 -5.72 4.82
C LEU A 65 7.10 -6.58 5.56
N TYR A 66 6.91 -6.32 6.85
CA TYR A 66 5.95 -7.06 7.67
C TYR A 66 4.54 -7.02 7.08
N ARG A 67 4.05 -5.83 6.70
CA ARG A 67 2.72 -5.67 6.10
C ARG A 67 2.62 -6.38 4.75
N SER A 68 3.65 -6.26 3.91
CA SER A 68 3.65 -6.89 2.59
C SER A 68 3.62 -8.41 2.70
N ILE A 69 4.36 -8.99 3.64
CA ILE A 69 4.32 -10.43 3.91
C ILE A 69 2.95 -10.84 4.44
N LYS A 70 2.43 -10.13 5.45
CA LYS A 70 1.12 -10.40 6.04
C LYS A 70 -0.01 -10.37 5.00
N ASP A 71 -0.01 -9.39 4.11
CA ASP A 71 -1.01 -9.26 3.06
C ASP A 71 -0.82 -10.30 1.95
N GLY A 72 0.43 -10.67 1.64
CA GLY A 72 0.74 -11.77 0.73
C GLY A 72 0.22 -13.12 1.24
N LEU A 73 0.42 -13.41 2.52
CA LEU A 73 -0.05 -14.66 3.15
C LEU A 73 -1.56 -14.85 3.03
N LYS A 74 -2.36 -13.76 3.11
CA LYS A 74 -3.83 -13.82 2.94
C LYS A 74 -4.26 -14.31 1.54
N ILE A 75 -3.44 -14.11 0.52
CA ILE A 75 -3.70 -14.52 -0.87
C ILE A 75 -2.79 -15.66 -1.34
N GLY A 76 -2.05 -16.31 -0.43
CA GLY A 76 -1.13 -17.40 -0.76
C GLY A 76 0.10 -16.98 -1.55
N LYS A 77 0.58 -15.74 -1.36
CA LYS A 77 1.74 -15.15 -2.05
C LYS A 77 2.81 -14.70 -1.05
N LEU A 78 4.02 -14.42 -1.55
CA LEU A 78 5.14 -13.96 -0.72
C LEU A 78 4.94 -12.52 -0.26
N PHE A 79 4.51 -11.65 -1.17
CA PHE A 79 4.24 -10.25 -0.89
C PHE A 79 2.91 -9.83 -1.51
N GLY A 80 2.11 -9.11 -0.72
CA GLY A 80 0.84 -8.55 -1.14
C GLY A 80 0.72 -7.09 -0.71
N GLU A 81 -0.14 -6.35 -1.39
CA GLU A 81 -0.49 -4.98 -1.03
C GLU A 81 -2.01 -4.81 -0.94
N SER A 82 -2.44 -4.22 0.18
CA SER A 82 -3.85 -3.98 0.49
C SER A 82 -4.29 -2.59 0.08
N PHE A 83 -5.41 -2.54 -0.61
CA PHE A 83 -6.09 -1.34 -1.05
C PHE A 83 -7.52 -1.34 -0.53
N ILE A 84 -7.93 -0.27 0.14
CA ILE A 84 -9.28 -0.14 0.69
C ILE A 84 -10.14 0.55 -0.36
N ARG A 85 -11.29 -0.04 -0.71
CA ARG A 85 -12.25 0.60 -1.60
C ARG A 85 -13.02 1.69 -0.85
N ILE A 86 -13.07 2.89 -1.42
CA ILE A 86 -13.75 4.06 -0.86
C ILE A 86 -15.03 4.40 -1.65
N LYS A 87 -15.04 4.20 -2.98
CA LYS A 87 -16.18 4.42 -3.88
C LYS A 87 -16.20 3.37 -4.98
#